data_AF-A0A1G4B3J5-F1
#
_entry.id   AF-A0A1G4B3J5-F1
#
_cell.length_a   1.000
_cell.length_b   1.000
_cell.length_c   1.000
_cell.angle_alpha   90.00
_cell.angle_beta   90.00
_cell.angle_gamma   90.00
#
_symmetry.space_group_name_H-M   'P 1'
#
loop_
_entity.id
_entity.type
_entity.pdbx_description
1 polymer ?
#
loop_
_entity_poly.entity_id
_entity_poly.type
_entity_poly.pdbx_seq_one_letter_code
_entity_poly.pdbx_strand_id
1 'polypeptide(L)'
;MSSIQNNAAQNAASTSKAAEQVIIRKMMGAEVTFGPGLEVKDVAIPSANPQNRPLGFKKNQYTSVTYANVVRLHWRNLSKSAILTYRDSKDCHAAVRHFANGTAEVCGKVVRADFLASKNGPQLLLCRVPLEAVASDIVRDLPLSIRPIGTFLRSPRDKLEPVSQLAAISRLLSDFGPLLNEVKIEKKTDISEARATFINEADARQTVENLHNTVQRSAGVAQLFAEIVFTVEFSFSAQWLRSMKQAGRFDGTNGLQDGINGICYKAFGETGRLVIQSTDGEDLLSSRKLIESYLQPFVDACEYDEEPLGFQYAWRRGSVGATCAICYDVPKFPIKTSCGHVYCDECYAHTVESNAKLTSENGIKCFGDEGKCNQLLSLKELDLNLGYRVMDELIEASLSSYLRANTSKYHNCPTPGCEQVYKPTPMIEDNKGVIARCMGCLELLCTSCHVQHEHKVPCDKAEDVANSALLATLNIKKCPSCKTPIDRFDGCNHVACTCGRHVCWVCMEHYEDAMACYNHMLEAHGGAFAGIEGVDEFGGRLDEI
;
A
#
# COMPACT_ATOMS: atom_id res chain seq x y z
N MET A 1 7.21 24.44 -71.63
CA MET A 1 8.01 24.07 -70.44
C MET A 1 7.15 24.34 -69.21
N SER A 2 7.19 23.43 -68.23
CA SER A 2 6.42 23.38 -66.96
C SER A 2 5.05 22.68 -66.97
N SER A 3 5.08 21.34 -66.95
CA SER A 3 3.98 20.51 -66.42
C SER A 3 4.48 19.09 -66.08
N ILE A 4 5.54 18.96 -65.28
CA ILE A 4 5.96 17.69 -64.65
C ILE A 4 6.57 18.00 -63.27
N GLN A 5 5.76 18.47 -62.31
CA GLN A 5 6.11 18.46 -60.88
C GLN A 5 4.81 18.48 -60.09
N ASN A 6 4.16 17.32 -59.95
CA ASN A 6 3.08 17.11 -58.97
C ASN A 6 2.83 15.61 -58.73
N ASN A 7 3.88 14.82 -58.54
CA ASN A 7 3.72 13.39 -58.17
C ASN A 7 4.81 12.85 -57.22
N ALA A 8 5.56 13.71 -56.51
CA ALA A 8 6.62 13.27 -55.59
C ALA A 8 6.35 13.61 -54.10
N ALA A 9 5.21 14.25 -53.77
CA ALA A 9 4.92 14.70 -52.41
C ALA A 9 3.70 14.03 -51.74
N GLN A 10 3.12 12.99 -52.35
CA GLN A 10 1.93 12.30 -51.81
C GLN A 10 2.14 10.83 -51.41
N ASN A 11 3.39 10.34 -51.35
CA ASN A 11 3.72 8.99 -50.86
C ASN A 11 4.52 8.95 -49.55
N ALA A 12 4.40 9.98 -48.70
CA ALA A 12 5.07 10.04 -47.38
C ALA A 12 4.10 10.23 -46.20
N ALA A 13 2.82 9.91 -46.38
CA ALA A 13 1.82 9.99 -45.31
C ALA A 13 0.77 8.88 -45.43
N SER A 14 1.23 7.63 -45.44
CA SER A 14 0.38 6.45 -45.27
C SER A 14 1.16 5.30 -44.63
N THR A 15 2.00 5.59 -43.64
CA THR A 15 2.34 4.60 -42.62
C THR A 15 1.17 4.54 -41.64
N SER A 16 0.35 3.51 -41.79
CA SER A 16 -0.67 3.12 -40.83
C SER A 16 -0.07 3.12 -39.41
N LYS A 17 -0.60 3.99 -38.53
CA LYS A 17 -0.60 3.75 -37.09
C LYS A 17 -1.39 2.47 -36.84
N ALA A 18 -0.76 1.32 -37.03
CA ALA A 18 -1.08 0.17 -36.22
C ALA A 18 -0.78 0.60 -34.78
N ALA A 19 -1.80 0.66 -33.93
CA ALA A 19 -1.64 0.96 -32.52
C ALA A 19 -0.48 0.11 -31.99
N GLU A 20 0.55 0.77 -31.45
CA GLU A 20 1.62 0.11 -30.73
C GLU A 20 0.94 -0.83 -29.73
N GLN A 21 1.15 -2.14 -29.85
CA GLN A 21 0.54 -3.09 -28.93
C GLN A 21 1.11 -2.78 -27.55
N VAL A 22 0.23 -2.45 -26.62
CA VAL A 22 0.59 -2.08 -25.25
C VAL A 22 -0.19 -2.99 -24.31
N ILE A 23 0.50 -3.58 -23.34
CA ILE A 23 -0.12 -4.30 -22.23
C ILE A 23 -0.14 -3.36 -21.02
N ILE A 24 -1.29 -3.20 -20.39
CA ILE A 24 -1.42 -2.47 -19.12
C ILE A 24 -1.84 -3.48 -18.04
N ARG A 25 -0.92 -3.77 -17.12
CA ARG A 25 -1.15 -4.69 -16.00
C ARG A 25 -1.09 -3.93 -14.68
N LYS A 26 -1.89 -4.37 -13.72
CA LYS A 26 -1.79 -3.90 -12.34
C LYS A 26 -1.00 -4.92 -11.55
N MET A 27 0.16 -4.51 -11.07
CA MET A 27 1.08 -5.39 -10.36
C MET A 27 1.93 -4.57 -9.40
N MET A 28 2.38 -5.18 -8.31
CA MET A 28 3.22 -4.50 -7.32
C MET A 28 2.58 -3.19 -6.76
N GLY A 29 1.24 -3.16 -6.74
CA GLY A 29 0.47 -1.98 -6.31
C GLY A 29 0.56 -0.76 -7.23
N ALA A 30 1.03 -0.91 -8.47
CA ALA A 30 1.10 0.12 -9.51
C ALA A 30 0.36 -0.33 -10.79
N GLU A 31 -0.04 0.63 -11.63
CA GLU A 31 -0.43 0.35 -13.02
C GLU A 31 0.83 0.48 -13.89
N VAL A 32 1.18 -0.58 -14.60
CA VAL A 32 2.41 -0.68 -15.40
C VAL A 32 2.04 -0.84 -16.86
N THR A 33 2.68 -0.02 -17.70
CA THR A 33 2.48 -0.01 -19.15
C THR A 33 3.69 -0.65 -19.83
N PHE A 34 3.47 -1.73 -20.58
CA PHE A 34 4.49 -2.46 -21.32
C PHE A 34 4.37 -2.23 -22.82
N GLY A 35 5.49 -1.94 -23.48
CA GLY A 35 5.60 -1.87 -24.93
C GLY A 35 6.13 -3.17 -25.56
N PRO A 36 6.53 -3.14 -26.85
CA PRO A 36 7.22 -4.25 -27.50
C PRO A 36 8.40 -4.77 -26.68
N GLY A 37 8.58 -6.09 -26.66
CA GLY A 37 9.61 -6.77 -25.88
C GLY A 37 9.33 -6.78 -24.38
N LEU A 38 8.11 -6.49 -23.93
CA LEU A 38 7.81 -6.25 -22.51
C LEU A 38 8.69 -5.15 -21.90
N GLU A 39 9.10 -4.15 -22.69
CA GLU A 39 9.78 -2.99 -22.14
C GLU A 39 8.83 -2.19 -21.24
N VAL A 40 9.28 -1.79 -20.06
CA VAL A 40 8.46 -0.95 -19.18
C VAL A 40 8.49 0.49 -19.70
N LYS A 41 7.33 1.01 -20.12
CA LYS A 41 7.14 2.37 -20.63
C LYS A 41 6.76 3.37 -19.53
N ASP A 42 5.87 2.96 -18.62
CA ASP A 42 5.42 3.80 -17.50
C ASP A 42 5.02 2.95 -16.29
N VAL A 43 5.23 3.51 -15.09
CA VAL A 43 4.84 2.94 -13.80
C VAL A 43 4.07 4.01 -13.02
N ALA A 44 2.75 3.88 -13.00
CA ALA A 44 1.83 4.78 -12.33
C ALA A 44 1.44 4.23 -10.94
N ILE A 45 2.00 4.82 -9.89
CA ILE A 45 1.65 4.48 -8.50
C ILE A 45 0.37 5.25 -8.12
N PRO A 46 -0.71 4.56 -7.69
CA PRO A 46 -1.96 5.20 -7.29
C PRO A 46 -1.75 6.21 -6.17
N SER A 47 -2.35 7.39 -6.29
CA SER A 47 -2.33 8.36 -5.20
C SER A 47 -3.28 7.93 -4.09
N ALA A 48 -2.79 7.92 -2.84
CA ALA A 48 -3.64 7.80 -1.67
C ALA A 48 -4.63 8.98 -1.55
N ASN A 49 -4.28 10.16 -2.10
CA ASN A 49 -5.15 11.32 -2.11
C ASN A 49 -6.32 11.10 -3.10
N PRO A 50 -7.58 11.08 -2.62
CA PRO A 50 -8.75 10.89 -3.47
C PRO A 50 -8.88 11.88 -4.63
N GLN A 51 -8.34 13.10 -4.48
CA GLN A 51 -8.42 14.15 -5.51
C GLN A 51 -7.52 13.88 -6.73
N ASN A 52 -6.50 13.04 -6.57
CA ASN A 52 -5.48 12.78 -7.60
C ASN A 52 -5.66 11.39 -8.25
N ARG A 53 -6.82 10.75 -8.10
CA ARG A 53 -7.06 9.41 -8.66
C ARG A 53 -7.50 9.50 -10.12
N PRO A 54 -6.89 8.72 -11.04
CA PRO A 54 -7.33 8.69 -12.42
C PRO A 54 -8.76 8.13 -12.53
N LEU A 55 -9.57 8.78 -13.35
CA LEU A 55 -11.01 8.50 -13.55
C LEU A 55 -11.29 7.44 -14.62
N GLY A 56 -10.26 6.71 -15.07
CA GLY A 56 -10.38 5.73 -16.16
C GLY A 56 -11.10 4.47 -15.69
N PHE A 57 -12.41 4.36 -15.97
CA PHE A 57 -13.15 3.12 -15.78
C PHE A 57 -12.83 2.14 -16.92
N LYS A 58 -12.36 0.94 -16.56
CA LYS A 58 -12.19 -0.18 -17.48
C LYS A 58 -13.16 -1.29 -17.06
N LYS A 59 -14.04 -1.70 -17.98
CA LYS A 59 -15.13 -2.67 -17.71
C LYS A 59 -14.64 -4.02 -17.17
N ASN A 60 -13.43 -4.42 -17.56
CA ASN A 60 -12.84 -5.74 -17.29
C ASN A 60 -11.71 -5.71 -16.24
N GLN A 61 -11.53 -4.60 -15.53
CA GLN A 61 -10.50 -4.46 -14.49
C GLN A 61 -11.12 -3.89 -13.21
N TYR A 62 -10.47 -4.15 -12.06
CA TYR A 62 -10.78 -3.47 -10.81
C TYR A 62 -9.58 -2.66 -10.32
N THR A 63 -9.88 -1.52 -9.68
CA THR A 63 -8.89 -0.76 -8.92
C THR A 63 -9.11 -0.99 -7.44
N SER A 64 -8.02 -1.00 -6.67
CA SER A 64 -8.04 -1.06 -5.21
C SER A 64 -7.04 -0.05 -4.69
N VAL A 65 -7.46 0.82 -3.78
CA VAL A 65 -6.62 1.88 -3.19
C VAL A 65 -6.78 1.84 -1.68
N THR A 66 -5.66 1.76 -0.97
CA THR A 66 -5.62 1.79 0.50
C THR A 66 -5.10 3.13 0.97
N TYR A 67 -5.74 3.70 1.99
CA TYR A 67 -5.36 5.00 2.56
C TYR A 67 -5.64 5.06 4.06
N ALA A 68 -4.89 5.90 4.76
CA ALA A 68 -4.88 6.01 6.22
C ALA A 68 -4.97 7.47 6.72
N ASN A 69 -5.50 8.38 5.89
CA ASN A 69 -5.66 9.79 6.20
C ASN A 69 -6.95 10.12 6.97
N VAL A 70 -7.64 9.12 7.54
CA VAL A 70 -8.87 9.30 8.31
C VAL A 70 -8.55 9.10 9.79
N VAL A 71 -8.91 10.07 10.62
CA VAL A 71 -8.82 9.97 12.08
C VAL A 71 -10.22 9.84 12.67
N ARG A 72 -10.41 8.82 13.49
CA ARG A 72 -11.60 8.64 14.32
C ARG A 72 -11.29 9.15 15.71
N LEU A 73 -12.03 10.17 16.13
CA LEU A 73 -12.06 10.67 17.48
C LEU A 73 -13.25 10.07 18.21
N HIS A 74 -13.07 9.62 19.44
CA HIS A 74 -14.19 9.25 20.29
C HIS A 74 -13.94 9.64 21.75
N TRP A 75 -15.01 10.03 22.44
CA TRP A 75 -14.95 10.42 23.84
C TRP A 75 -16.27 10.12 24.54
N ARG A 76 -16.20 9.92 25.86
CA ARG A 76 -17.41 9.78 26.67
C ARG A 76 -18.08 11.13 26.86
N ASN A 77 -19.39 11.14 26.67
CA ASN A 77 -20.22 12.30 26.95
C ASN A 77 -20.19 12.60 28.45
N LEU A 78 -20.10 13.90 28.79
CA LEU A 78 -20.21 14.32 30.19
C LEU A 78 -21.59 13.93 30.73
N SER A 79 -21.61 13.41 31.96
CA SER A 79 -22.85 13.04 32.67
C SER A 79 -23.05 13.94 33.89
N LYS A 80 -24.31 14.16 34.29
CA LYS A 80 -24.61 14.73 35.61
C LYS A 80 -24.19 13.75 36.71
N SER A 81 -24.00 14.29 37.90
CA SER A 81 -24.05 13.51 39.14
C SER A 81 -25.24 13.99 39.96
N ALA A 82 -25.81 13.11 40.77
CA ALA A 82 -26.86 13.50 41.70
C ALA A 82 -26.55 12.98 43.09
N ILE A 83 -26.87 13.79 44.11
CA ILE A 83 -26.78 13.40 45.51
C ILE A 83 -28.18 13.35 46.07
N LEU A 84 -28.59 12.16 46.51
CA LEU A 84 -29.84 11.92 47.19
C LEU A 84 -29.55 11.86 48.69
N THR A 85 -30.31 12.62 49.48
CA THR A 85 -30.14 12.67 50.94
C THR A 85 -31.31 11.97 51.63
N TYR A 86 -30.99 11.06 52.53
CA TYR A 86 -31.96 10.21 53.22
C TYR A 86 -31.98 10.49 54.73
N ARG A 87 -33.10 10.14 55.38
CA ARG A 87 -33.23 10.25 56.84
C ARG A 87 -32.61 9.04 57.52
N ASP A 88 -32.91 7.85 57.00
CA ASP A 88 -32.40 6.56 57.48
C ASP A 88 -31.42 5.95 56.48
N SER A 89 -30.37 5.34 57.03
CA SER A 89 -29.42 4.53 56.30
C SER A 89 -30.09 3.32 55.62
N LYS A 90 -31.15 2.74 56.20
CA LYS A 90 -31.86 1.58 55.62
C LYS A 90 -32.49 1.92 54.27
N ASP A 91 -33.19 3.05 54.20
CA ASP A 91 -33.84 3.51 52.97
C ASP A 91 -32.80 3.87 51.90
N CYS A 92 -31.69 4.48 52.32
CA CYS A 92 -30.57 4.78 51.43
C CYS A 92 -29.98 3.50 50.82
N HIS A 93 -29.70 2.47 51.63
CA HIS A 93 -29.19 1.17 51.14
C HIS A 93 -30.23 0.42 50.29
N ALA A 94 -31.53 0.59 50.56
CA ALA A 94 -32.59 0.05 49.72
C ALA A 94 -32.58 0.72 48.34
N ALA A 95 -32.49 2.05 48.29
CA ALA A 95 -32.38 2.80 47.04
C ALA A 95 -31.11 2.43 46.24
N VAL A 96 -29.95 2.25 46.89
CA VAL A 96 -28.73 1.74 46.23
C VAL A 96 -29.00 0.41 45.55
N ARG A 97 -29.66 -0.53 46.23
CA ARG A 97 -30.02 -1.84 45.66
C ARG A 97 -30.95 -1.72 44.46
N HIS A 98 -31.91 -0.80 44.48
CA HIS A 98 -32.81 -0.61 43.35
C HIS A 98 -32.08 -0.15 42.08
N PHE A 99 -31.14 0.78 42.20
CA PHE A 99 -30.30 1.22 41.09
C PHE A 99 -29.27 0.15 40.67
N ALA A 100 -28.62 -0.52 41.63
CA ALA A 100 -27.63 -1.55 41.37
C ALA A 100 -28.22 -2.77 40.64
N ASN A 101 -29.47 -3.13 40.96
CA ASN A 101 -30.19 -4.24 40.32
C ASN A 101 -30.89 -3.84 39.02
N GLY A 102 -30.76 -2.59 38.58
CA GLY A 102 -31.42 -2.08 37.36
C GLY A 102 -32.94 -1.92 37.47
N THR A 103 -33.53 -2.05 38.66
CA THR A 103 -34.98 -1.89 38.87
C THR A 103 -35.43 -0.43 38.93
N ALA A 104 -34.48 0.50 39.13
CA ALA A 104 -34.69 1.93 39.03
C ALA A 104 -33.71 2.48 37.98
N GLU A 105 -34.25 3.15 36.97
CA GLU A 105 -33.48 3.76 35.89
C GLU A 105 -33.71 5.28 35.87
N VAL A 106 -32.76 6.01 35.29
CA VAL A 106 -32.90 7.46 35.09
C VAL A 106 -32.97 7.71 33.59
N CYS A 107 -34.12 8.21 33.12
CA CYS A 107 -34.41 8.39 31.68
C CYS A 107 -34.18 7.10 30.86
N GLY A 108 -34.50 5.93 31.43
CA GLY A 108 -34.31 4.64 30.75
C GLY A 108 -32.86 4.16 30.68
N LYS A 109 -31.97 4.71 31.53
CA LYS A 109 -30.57 4.29 31.64
C LYS A 109 -30.22 3.86 33.07
N VAL A 110 -29.46 2.78 33.17
CA VAL A 110 -28.86 2.32 34.42
C VAL A 110 -27.77 3.30 34.85
N VAL A 111 -27.86 3.78 36.08
CA VAL A 111 -26.92 4.72 36.69
C VAL A 111 -26.09 4.02 37.77
N ARG A 112 -24.86 4.49 38.01
CA ARG A 112 -24.05 3.94 39.10
C ARG A 112 -24.46 4.60 40.42
N ALA A 113 -24.81 3.80 41.42
CA ALA A 113 -25.20 4.28 42.74
C ALA A 113 -24.20 3.84 43.82
N ASP A 114 -23.66 4.80 44.56
CA ASP A 114 -22.70 4.57 45.64
C ASP A 114 -23.25 5.16 46.95
N PHE A 115 -23.23 4.38 48.03
CA PHE A 115 -23.56 4.89 49.38
C PHE A 115 -22.44 5.78 49.90
N LEU A 116 -22.79 6.94 50.47
CA LEU A 116 -21.88 7.87 51.09
C LEU A 116 -22.31 8.14 52.54
N ALA A 117 -21.40 7.87 53.49
CA ALA A 117 -21.55 8.33 54.86
C ALA A 117 -21.15 9.81 54.94
N SER A 118 -22.08 10.67 55.38
CA SER A 118 -21.88 12.12 55.47
C SER A 118 -22.35 12.64 56.83
N LYS A 119 -21.77 13.77 57.26
CA LYS A 119 -22.19 14.49 58.49
C LYS A 119 -23.63 15.00 58.40
N ASN A 120 -24.17 15.15 57.20
CA ASN A 120 -25.52 15.63 56.93
C ASN A 120 -26.55 14.49 56.79
N GLY A 121 -26.20 13.27 57.24
CA GLY A 121 -27.02 12.07 57.12
C GLY A 121 -26.56 11.13 55.98
N PRO A 122 -27.21 9.97 55.83
CA PRO A 122 -26.90 9.00 54.79
C PRO A 122 -27.21 9.57 53.40
N GLN A 123 -26.24 9.48 52.50
CA GLN A 123 -26.34 9.99 51.13
C GLN A 123 -26.12 8.89 50.11
N LEU A 124 -26.72 9.06 48.93
CA LEU A 124 -26.54 8.19 47.78
C LEU A 124 -26.05 9.06 46.62
N LEU A 125 -24.86 8.74 46.10
CA LEU A 125 -24.27 9.37 44.94
C LEU A 125 -24.63 8.59 43.69
N LEU A 126 -25.35 9.24 42.78
CA LEU A 126 -25.55 8.77 41.43
C LEU A 126 -24.50 9.37 40.50
N CYS A 127 -23.82 8.51 39.76
CA CYS A 127 -22.92 8.84 38.67
C CYS A 127 -23.49 8.33 37.34
N ARG A 128 -23.07 8.95 36.23
CA ARG A 128 -23.59 8.67 34.88
C ARG A 128 -25.06 9.04 34.68
N VAL A 129 -25.54 10.05 35.40
CA VAL A 129 -26.90 10.57 35.23
C VAL A 129 -26.99 11.29 33.87
N PRO A 130 -27.99 11.01 33.01
CA PRO A 130 -28.16 11.68 31.73
C PRO A 130 -28.22 13.22 31.85
N LEU A 131 -27.72 13.94 30.85
CA LEU A 131 -27.63 15.42 30.90
C LEU A 131 -29.02 16.09 30.85
N GLU A 132 -29.98 15.43 30.24
CA GLU A 132 -31.37 15.82 30.12
C GLU A 132 -32.16 15.54 31.40
N ALA A 133 -31.68 14.66 32.28
CA ALA A 133 -32.40 14.24 33.46
C ALA A 133 -32.66 15.41 34.42
N VAL A 134 -33.91 15.50 34.90
CA VAL A 134 -34.33 16.40 35.98
C VAL A 134 -34.56 15.61 37.28
N ALA A 135 -34.76 16.32 38.40
CA ALA A 135 -34.89 15.69 39.72
C ALA A 135 -36.05 14.67 39.80
N SER A 136 -37.14 14.91 39.07
CA SER A 136 -38.28 13.99 39.00
C SER A 136 -37.93 12.68 38.31
N ASP A 137 -37.05 12.70 37.30
CA ASP A 137 -36.66 11.48 36.58
C ASP A 137 -35.85 10.54 37.46
N ILE A 138 -35.10 11.08 38.42
CA ILE A 138 -34.25 10.30 39.34
C ILE A 138 -35.10 9.47 40.31
N VAL A 139 -36.19 10.07 40.83
CA VAL A 139 -37.03 9.44 41.86
C VAL A 139 -38.26 8.72 41.30
N ARG A 140 -38.45 8.78 39.98
CA ARG A 140 -39.63 8.24 39.29
C ARG A 140 -39.81 6.75 39.56
N ASP A 141 -38.74 5.98 39.37
CA ASP A 141 -38.76 4.52 39.43
C ASP A 141 -38.49 3.99 40.86
N LEU A 142 -38.25 4.89 41.83
CA LEU A 142 -38.12 4.52 43.24
C LEU A 142 -39.49 4.41 43.93
N PRO A 143 -39.74 3.33 44.72
CA PRO A 143 -40.94 3.23 45.55
C PRO A 143 -41.11 4.44 46.47
N LEU A 144 -42.37 4.87 46.65
CA LEU A 144 -42.71 6.05 47.45
C LEU A 144 -42.17 5.99 48.89
N SER A 145 -42.11 4.79 49.48
CA SER A 145 -41.61 4.55 50.84
C SER A 145 -40.12 4.80 51.01
N ILE A 146 -39.34 4.78 49.92
CA ILE A 146 -37.87 4.95 49.94
C ILE A 146 -37.41 6.13 49.10
N ARG A 147 -38.26 7.16 48.95
CA ARG A 147 -37.86 8.39 48.28
C ARG A 147 -36.97 9.26 49.18
N PRO A 148 -35.97 9.94 48.59
CA PRO A 148 -35.07 10.80 49.36
C PRO A 148 -35.79 12.06 49.86
N ILE A 149 -35.26 12.66 50.94
CA ILE A 149 -35.73 13.95 51.46
C ILE A 149 -35.32 15.09 50.51
N GLY A 150 -34.17 14.94 49.87
CA GLY A 150 -33.64 15.94 48.94
C GLY A 150 -32.86 15.28 47.82
N THR A 151 -33.03 15.82 46.61
CA THR A 151 -32.29 15.41 45.41
C THR A 151 -31.56 16.62 44.86
N PHE A 152 -30.24 16.56 44.81
CA PHE A 152 -29.41 17.62 44.26
C PHE A 152 -28.72 17.13 43.00
N LEU A 153 -29.04 17.71 41.84
CA LEU A 153 -28.31 17.45 40.60
C LEU A 153 -27.16 18.43 40.43
N ARG A 154 -26.01 17.88 40.07
CA ARG A 154 -24.80 18.63 39.73
C ARG A 154 -24.49 18.45 38.25
N SER A 155 -24.58 19.54 37.52
CA SER A 155 -24.14 19.62 36.12
C SER A 155 -22.61 19.65 36.02
N PRO A 156 -22.02 19.10 34.95
CA PRO A 156 -20.60 19.25 34.66
C PRO A 156 -20.27 20.74 34.42
N ARG A 157 -19.13 21.22 34.93
CA ARG A 157 -18.70 22.61 34.72
C ARG A 157 -18.19 22.88 33.30
N ASP A 158 -17.61 21.87 32.67
CA ASP A 158 -16.96 21.99 31.36
C ASP A 158 -17.90 21.60 30.19
N LYS A 159 -19.22 21.62 30.42
CA LYS A 159 -20.20 21.29 29.37
C LYS A 159 -20.23 22.43 28.34
N LEU A 160 -19.82 22.12 27.11
CA LEU A 160 -20.02 22.99 25.96
C LEU A 160 -21.34 22.66 25.25
N GLU A 161 -21.93 23.67 24.63
CA GLU A 161 -23.03 23.47 23.68
C GLU A 161 -22.54 22.73 22.42
N PRO A 162 -23.38 21.92 21.75
CA PRO A 162 -22.93 21.06 20.66
C PRO A 162 -22.21 21.79 19.53
N VAL A 163 -22.67 22.98 19.16
CA VAL A 163 -22.06 23.82 18.11
C VAL A 163 -20.68 24.31 18.53
N SER A 164 -20.53 24.74 19.79
CA SER A 164 -19.25 25.19 20.35
C SER A 164 -18.26 24.03 20.51
N GLN A 165 -18.74 22.84 20.91
CA GLN A 165 -17.91 21.63 20.98
C GLN A 165 -17.42 21.21 19.59
N LEU A 166 -18.29 21.23 18.58
CA LEU A 166 -17.90 20.96 17.18
C LEU A 166 -16.84 21.95 16.71
N ALA A 167 -17.05 23.24 16.91
CA ALA A 167 -16.08 24.27 16.54
C ALA A 167 -14.72 24.08 17.23
N ALA A 168 -14.72 23.72 18.52
CA ALA A 168 -13.50 23.45 19.27
C ALA A 168 -12.74 22.21 18.75
N ILE A 169 -13.45 21.11 18.47
CA ILE A 169 -12.86 19.89 17.91
C ILE A 169 -12.33 20.12 16.50
N SER A 170 -13.09 20.81 15.65
CA SER A 170 -12.65 21.16 14.29
C SER A 170 -11.39 22.03 14.31
N ARG A 171 -11.32 23.03 15.20
CA ARG A 171 -10.13 23.87 15.36
C ARG A 171 -8.92 23.04 15.80
N LEU A 172 -9.10 22.18 16.79
CA LEU A 172 -8.05 21.30 17.31
C LEU A 172 -7.50 20.35 16.24
N LEU A 173 -8.34 19.88 15.32
CA LEU A 173 -7.88 19.06 14.18
C LEU A 173 -7.16 19.89 13.11
N SER A 174 -7.66 21.09 12.81
CA SER A 174 -7.05 21.99 11.82
C SER A 174 -5.66 22.50 12.24
N ASP A 175 -5.33 22.48 13.54
CA ASP A 175 -4.00 22.83 14.04
C ASP A 175 -2.91 21.85 13.57
N PHE A 176 -3.28 20.62 13.16
CA PHE A 176 -2.34 19.62 12.64
C PHE A 176 -2.20 19.62 11.13
N GLY A 177 -3.25 20.02 10.40
CA GLY A 177 -3.20 20.03 8.94
C GLY A 177 -4.56 20.27 8.28
N PRO A 178 -4.58 20.50 6.96
CA PRO A 178 -5.80 20.77 6.22
C PRO A 178 -6.68 19.52 6.12
N LEU A 179 -7.99 19.72 6.29
CA LEU A 179 -9.02 18.70 6.21
C LEU A 179 -9.70 18.69 4.84
N LEU A 180 -10.01 17.49 4.32
CA LEU A 180 -10.74 17.30 3.05
C LEU A 180 -12.24 17.57 3.17
N ASN A 181 -12.82 17.27 4.34
CA ASN A 181 -14.26 17.35 4.58
C ASN A 181 -14.54 18.02 5.93
N GLU A 182 -15.73 18.62 6.07
CA GLU A 182 -16.20 19.11 7.36
C GLU A 182 -16.34 17.97 8.37
N VAL A 183 -15.87 18.23 9.59
CA VAL A 183 -16.01 17.31 10.71
C VAL A 183 -17.47 17.25 11.15
N LYS A 184 -17.97 16.04 11.39
CA LYS A 184 -19.30 15.82 11.97
C LYS A 184 -19.16 15.04 13.27
N ILE A 185 -19.96 15.40 14.26
CA ILE A 185 -20.07 14.67 15.52
C ILE A 185 -21.32 13.80 15.46
N GLU A 186 -21.11 12.49 15.50
CA GLU A 186 -22.15 11.50 15.69
C GLU A 186 -22.30 11.22 17.19
N LYS A 187 -23.37 11.75 17.78
CA LYS A 187 -23.72 11.45 19.17
C LYS A 187 -24.34 10.07 19.26
N LYS A 188 -23.64 9.14 19.91
CA LYS A 188 -24.22 7.91 20.45
C LYS A 188 -24.53 8.15 21.93
N THR A 189 -25.31 7.24 22.54
CA THR A 189 -25.89 7.38 23.89
C THR A 189 -24.91 7.97 24.92
N ASP A 190 -23.79 7.29 25.18
CA ASP A 190 -22.80 7.68 26.20
C ASP A 190 -21.44 8.10 25.61
N ILE A 191 -21.29 7.95 24.29
CA ILE A 191 -20.04 8.19 23.56
C ILE A 191 -20.37 9.08 22.37
N SER A 192 -19.61 10.14 22.18
CA SER A 192 -19.60 10.88 20.93
C SER A 192 -18.44 10.42 20.07
N GLU A 193 -18.67 10.34 18.77
CA GLU A 193 -17.67 10.01 17.77
C GLU A 193 -17.58 11.17 16.77
N ALA A 194 -16.38 11.49 16.32
CA ALA A 194 -16.16 12.38 15.19
C ALA A 194 -15.15 11.74 14.23
N ARG A 195 -15.33 11.99 12.94
CA ARG A 195 -14.40 11.53 11.90
C ARG A 195 -13.89 12.72 11.13
N ALA A 196 -12.58 12.75 10.93
CA ALA A 196 -11.89 13.78 10.17
C ALA A 196 -11.02 13.13 9.10
N THR A 197 -11.04 13.68 7.89
CA THR A 197 -10.19 13.22 6.79
C THR A 197 -9.19 14.31 6.48
N PHE A 198 -7.90 14.02 6.65
CA PHE A 198 -6.81 14.94 6.34
C PHE A 198 -6.43 14.85 4.86
N ILE A 199 -5.85 15.92 4.31
CA ILE A 199 -5.25 15.86 2.96
C ILE A 199 -4.01 14.95 2.97
N ASN A 200 -3.17 15.06 4.01
CA ASN A 200 -1.95 14.28 4.16
C ASN A 200 -2.11 13.21 5.25
N GLU A 201 -1.57 12.01 5.01
CA GLU A 201 -1.55 10.94 6.02
C GLU A 201 -0.64 11.27 7.21
N ALA A 202 0.44 12.02 6.98
CA ALA A 202 1.35 12.45 8.04
C ALA A 202 0.64 13.29 9.12
N ASP A 203 -0.23 14.20 8.70
CA ASP A 203 -1.02 15.05 9.60
C ASP A 203 -2.00 14.22 10.43
N ALA A 204 -2.64 13.21 9.81
CA ALA A 204 -3.51 12.26 10.51
C ALA A 204 -2.74 11.44 11.57
N ARG A 205 -1.53 10.99 11.23
CA ARG A 205 -0.65 10.26 12.16
C ARG A 205 -0.20 11.13 13.33
N GLN A 206 0.24 12.36 13.06
CA GLN A 206 0.63 13.31 14.10
C GLN A 206 -0.56 13.66 15.00
N THR A 207 -1.74 13.83 14.43
CA THR A 207 -2.99 14.05 15.17
C THR A 207 -3.24 12.92 16.18
N VAL A 208 -3.14 11.66 15.75
CA VAL A 208 -3.34 10.50 16.63
C VAL A 208 -2.27 10.45 17.72
N GLU A 209 -1.01 10.64 17.36
CA GLU A 209 0.12 10.64 18.31
C GLU A 209 -0.05 11.69 19.43
N ASN A 210 -0.59 12.87 19.10
CA ASN A 210 -0.69 13.98 20.04
C ASN A 210 -2.02 14.06 20.79
N LEU A 211 -3.10 13.45 20.27
CA LEU A 211 -4.44 13.56 20.85
C LEU A 211 -4.93 12.27 21.48
N HIS A 212 -4.39 11.12 21.11
CA HIS A 212 -4.83 9.86 21.68
C HIS A 212 -4.59 9.82 23.19
N ASN A 213 -5.63 9.49 23.95
CA ASN A 213 -5.60 9.41 25.41
C ASN A 213 -5.23 10.74 26.11
N THR A 214 -5.74 11.86 25.60
CA THR A 214 -5.47 13.20 26.16
C THR A 214 -6.72 13.86 26.74
N VAL A 215 -6.54 14.86 27.61
CA VAL A 215 -7.63 15.67 28.17
C VAL A 215 -7.79 16.95 27.34
N GLN A 216 -8.99 17.21 26.80
CA GLN A 216 -9.26 18.37 25.94
C GLN A 216 -10.34 19.28 26.54
N ARG A 217 -9.96 20.00 27.61
CA ARG A 217 -10.89 20.86 28.38
C ARG A 217 -11.50 21.98 27.55
N SER A 218 -10.72 22.57 26.64
CA SER A 218 -11.18 23.61 25.70
C SER A 218 -12.28 23.12 24.75
N ALA A 219 -12.36 21.80 24.51
CA ALA A 219 -13.41 21.16 23.74
C ALA A 219 -14.52 20.51 24.60
N GLY A 220 -14.49 20.73 25.92
CA GLY A 220 -15.43 20.11 26.86
C GLY A 220 -15.31 18.59 26.90
N VAL A 221 -14.13 18.05 26.59
CA VAL A 221 -13.85 16.61 26.53
C VAL A 221 -12.89 16.23 27.65
N ALA A 222 -13.36 15.39 28.58
CA ALA A 222 -12.58 14.94 29.72
C ALA A 222 -11.45 13.98 29.34
N GLN A 223 -11.67 13.13 28.33
CA GLN A 223 -10.67 12.22 27.79
C GLN A 223 -11.04 11.93 26.33
N LEU A 224 -10.11 12.22 25.43
CA LEU A 224 -10.24 12.04 23.99
C LEU A 224 -9.38 10.86 23.56
N PHE A 225 -9.94 9.98 22.76
CA PHE A 225 -9.22 8.92 22.07
C PHE A 225 -9.22 9.22 20.58
N ALA A 226 -8.06 9.06 19.94
CA ALA A 226 -7.86 9.27 18.52
C ALA A 226 -7.27 8.00 17.92
N GLU A 227 -7.81 7.53 16.79
CA GLU A 227 -7.36 6.30 16.13
C GLU A 227 -7.28 6.57 14.62
N ILE A 228 -6.29 5.97 13.96
CA ILE A 228 -6.25 5.94 12.50
C ILE A 228 -7.31 4.95 12.03
N VAL A 229 -8.08 5.34 11.02
CA VAL A 229 -8.99 4.44 10.31
C VAL A 229 -8.36 4.11 8.96
N PHE A 230 -7.87 2.89 8.84
CA PHE A 230 -7.42 2.35 7.56
C PHE A 230 -8.64 2.09 6.69
N THR A 231 -8.56 2.52 5.43
CA THR A 231 -9.64 2.33 4.47
C THR A 231 -9.09 1.75 3.18
N VAL A 232 -9.72 0.69 2.67
CA VAL A 232 -9.52 0.19 1.31
C VAL A 232 -10.76 0.43 0.48
N GLU A 233 -10.57 1.00 -0.71
CA GLU A 233 -11.63 1.29 -1.68
C GLU A 233 -11.37 0.50 -2.95
N PHE A 234 -12.34 -0.33 -3.33
CA PHE A 234 -12.38 -1.05 -4.60
C PHE A 234 -13.34 -0.37 -5.57
N SER A 235 -12.93 -0.22 -6.82
CA SER A 235 -13.82 0.18 -7.92
C SER A 235 -13.77 -0.85 -9.04
N PHE A 236 -14.93 -1.28 -9.52
CA PHE A 236 -15.08 -2.35 -10.51
C PHE A 236 -16.39 -2.21 -11.28
N SER A 237 -16.70 -3.11 -12.20
CA SER A 237 -18.00 -3.11 -12.90
C SER A 237 -19.17 -3.35 -11.94
N ALA A 238 -20.22 -2.53 -12.02
CA ALA A 238 -21.45 -2.71 -11.24
C ALA A 238 -22.13 -4.07 -11.51
N GLN A 239 -21.82 -4.74 -12.62
CA GLN A 239 -22.25 -6.11 -12.89
C GLN A 239 -21.64 -7.10 -11.88
N TRP A 240 -20.35 -6.98 -11.55
CA TRP A 240 -19.69 -7.87 -10.61
C TRP A 240 -20.30 -7.74 -9.21
N LEU A 241 -20.65 -6.52 -8.79
CA LEU A 241 -21.36 -6.28 -7.52
C LEU A 241 -22.71 -7.01 -7.47
N ARG A 242 -23.45 -7.03 -8.58
CA ARG A 242 -24.74 -7.74 -8.68
C ARG A 242 -24.54 -9.25 -8.63
N SER A 243 -23.55 -9.79 -9.34
CA SER A 243 -23.22 -11.21 -9.32
C SER A 243 -22.81 -11.68 -7.93
N MET A 244 -21.96 -10.92 -7.23
CA MET A 244 -21.56 -11.27 -5.86
C MET A 244 -22.73 -11.26 -4.86
N LYS A 245 -23.69 -10.35 -5.02
CA LYS A 245 -24.94 -10.34 -4.23
C LYS A 245 -25.82 -11.56 -4.53
N GLN A 246 -25.99 -11.91 -5.80
CA GLN A 246 -26.78 -13.08 -6.20
C GLN A 246 -26.19 -14.40 -5.69
N ALA A 247 -24.86 -14.48 -5.59
CA ALA A 247 -24.15 -15.59 -4.98
C ALA A 247 -24.24 -15.63 -3.44
N GLY A 248 -25.00 -14.71 -2.81
CA GLY A 248 -25.14 -14.63 -1.36
C GLY A 248 -23.87 -14.19 -0.61
N ARG A 249 -22.90 -13.58 -1.30
CA ARG A 249 -21.61 -13.18 -0.72
C ARG A 249 -21.63 -11.80 -0.05
N PHE A 250 -22.71 -11.03 -0.23
CA PHE A 250 -22.93 -9.75 0.43
C PHE A 250 -24.37 -9.67 0.93
N ASP A 251 -24.56 -9.68 2.25
CA ASP A 251 -25.82 -9.26 2.84
C ASP A 251 -25.84 -7.73 2.91
N GLY A 252 -26.96 -7.10 2.63
CA GLY A 252 -27.06 -5.64 2.51
C GLY A 252 -26.93 -4.87 3.83
N THR A 253 -26.44 -5.47 4.91
CA THR A 253 -26.53 -4.93 6.27
C THR A 253 -25.25 -5.13 7.07
N ASN A 254 -24.29 -4.20 6.95
CA ASN A 254 -23.16 -3.99 7.87
C ASN A 254 -22.24 -5.17 8.22
N GLY A 255 -22.36 -6.32 7.56
CA GLY A 255 -21.43 -7.45 7.74
C GLY A 255 -21.47 -8.41 6.55
N LEU A 256 -20.33 -9.01 6.23
CA LEU A 256 -20.31 -10.25 5.45
C LEU A 256 -20.64 -11.43 6.37
N GLN A 257 -21.25 -12.50 5.83
CA GLN A 257 -21.39 -13.78 6.55
C GLN A 257 -20.02 -14.36 6.99
N ASP A 258 -18.93 -13.91 6.36
CA ASP A 258 -17.54 -14.30 6.65
C ASP A 258 -16.83 -13.39 7.68
N GLY A 259 -17.55 -12.53 8.41
CA GLY A 259 -16.99 -11.81 9.56
C GLY A 259 -16.27 -10.47 9.26
N ILE A 260 -16.42 -9.90 8.07
CA ILE A 260 -15.88 -8.56 7.76
C ILE A 260 -16.83 -7.47 8.28
N ASN A 261 -16.35 -6.62 9.19
CA ASN A 261 -17.05 -5.45 9.71
C ASN A 261 -16.76 -4.17 8.90
N GLY A 262 -17.70 -3.23 8.85
CA GLY A 262 -17.44 -1.88 8.32
C GLY A 262 -17.48 -1.72 6.80
N ILE A 263 -18.16 -2.62 6.09
CA ILE A 263 -18.30 -2.56 4.63
C ILE A 263 -19.41 -1.62 4.21
N CYS A 264 -19.09 -0.70 3.30
CA CYS A 264 -20.06 0.14 2.61
C CYS A 264 -19.88 -0.01 1.09
N TYR A 265 -20.94 -0.33 0.37
CA TYR A 265 -20.90 -0.35 -1.09
C TYR A 265 -21.91 0.62 -1.70
N LYS A 266 -21.60 1.15 -2.88
CA LYS A 266 -22.50 1.99 -3.69
C LYS A 266 -22.30 1.67 -5.16
N ALA A 267 -23.39 1.56 -5.92
CA ALA A 267 -23.35 1.48 -7.37
C ALA A 267 -23.60 2.88 -7.94
N PHE A 268 -22.74 3.33 -8.84
CA PHE A 268 -22.85 4.59 -9.56
C PHE A 268 -22.84 4.28 -11.07
N GLY A 269 -24.03 4.16 -11.67
CA GLY A 269 -24.18 3.78 -13.07
C GLY A 269 -23.58 2.40 -13.36
N GLU A 270 -22.58 2.34 -14.23
CA GLU A 270 -21.86 1.11 -14.61
C GLU A 270 -20.75 0.72 -13.63
N THR A 271 -20.47 1.55 -12.63
CA THR A 271 -19.37 1.34 -11.68
C THR A 271 -19.90 0.89 -10.31
N GLY A 272 -19.32 -0.17 -9.76
CA GLY A 272 -19.51 -0.62 -8.39
C GLY A 272 -18.34 -0.16 -7.53
N ARG A 273 -18.64 0.41 -6.37
CA ARG A 273 -17.66 0.86 -5.38
C ARG A 273 -17.87 0.13 -4.07
N LEU A 274 -16.81 -0.44 -3.51
CA LEU A 274 -16.80 -1.14 -2.22
C LEU A 274 -15.74 -0.50 -1.33
N VAL A 275 -16.13 -0.05 -0.14
CA VAL A 275 -15.24 0.59 0.84
C VAL A 275 -15.26 -0.25 2.11
N ILE A 276 -14.08 -0.59 2.62
CA ILE A 276 -13.89 -1.31 3.87
C ILE A 276 -13.08 -0.40 4.79
N GLN A 277 -13.52 -0.27 6.04
CA GLN A 277 -12.86 0.55 7.04
C GLN A 277 -12.56 -0.27 8.29
N SER A 278 -11.34 -0.14 8.83
CA SER A 278 -10.96 -0.76 10.09
C SER A 278 -9.99 0.15 10.85
N THR A 279 -10.04 0.10 12.18
CA THR A 279 -8.99 0.67 13.06
C THR A 279 -7.84 -0.31 13.28
N ASP A 280 -8.03 -1.59 12.92
CA ASP A 280 -7.02 -2.62 12.93
C ASP A 280 -6.51 -2.86 11.49
N GLY A 281 -5.19 -2.75 11.32
CA GLY A 281 -4.54 -2.93 10.03
C GLY A 281 -4.56 -4.38 9.54
N GLU A 282 -4.42 -5.36 10.43
CA GLU A 282 -4.42 -6.78 10.05
C GLU A 282 -5.78 -7.23 9.53
N ASP A 283 -6.85 -6.78 10.20
CA ASP A 283 -8.23 -6.99 9.76
C ASP A 283 -8.47 -6.39 8.37
N LEU A 284 -7.94 -5.18 8.10
CA LEU A 284 -8.10 -4.54 6.79
C LEU A 284 -7.36 -5.32 5.70
N LEU A 285 -6.13 -5.75 5.96
CA LEU A 285 -5.32 -6.51 5.00
C LEU A 285 -5.93 -7.88 4.69
N SER A 286 -6.46 -8.55 5.71
CA SER A 286 -7.17 -9.82 5.57
C SER A 286 -8.44 -9.65 4.72
N SER A 287 -9.21 -8.60 5.01
CA SER A 287 -10.41 -8.25 4.23
C SER A 287 -10.08 -7.91 2.79
N ARG A 288 -8.98 -7.17 2.55
CA ARG A 288 -8.51 -6.83 1.20
C ARG A 288 -8.19 -8.09 0.39
N LYS A 289 -7.38 -8.99 0.94
CA LYS A 289 -7.00 -10.25 0.27
C LYS A 289 -8.23 -11.09 -0.08
N LEU A 290 -9.19 -11.18 0.84
CA LEU A 290 -10.43 -11.91 0.61
C LEU A 290 -11.23 -11.31 -0.55
N ILE A 291 -11.41 -9.99 -0.60
CA ILE A 291 -12.10 -9.34 -1.73
C ILE A 291 -11.33 -9.51 -3.05
N GLU A 292 -10.01 -9.37 -3.05
CA GLU A 292 -9.18 -9.61 -4.24
C GLU A 292 -9.38 -11.04 -4.76
N SER A 293 -9.46 -12.05 -3.87
CA SER A 293 -9.76 -13.44 -4.26
C SER A 293 -11.16 -13.63 -4.87
N TYR A 294 -12.13 -12.81 -4.49
CA TYR A 294 -13.48 -12.82 -5.08
C TYR A 294 -13.54 -12.10 -6.42
N LEU A 295 -12.68 -11.10 -6.65
CA LEU A 295 -12.61 -10.34 -7.89
C LEU A 295 -11.77 -11.04 -8.95
N GLN A 296 -10.77 -11.82 -8.55
CA GLN A 296 -9.84 -12.50 -9.47
C GLN A 296 -10.56 -13.35 -10.53
N PRO A 297 -11.56 -14.19 -10.21
CA PRO A 297 -12.26 -14.98 -11.23
C PRO A 297 -12.98 -14.14 -12.29
N PHE A 298 -13.40 -12.91 -11.95
CA PHE A 298 -14.02 -12.00 -12.92
C PHE A 298 -12.99 -11.35 -13.84
N VAL A 299 -11.79 -11.06 -13.32
CA VAL A 299 -10.66 -10.60 -14.13
C VAL A 299 -10.28 -11.69 -15.12
N ASP A 300 -10.08 -12.92 -14.61
CA ASP A 300 -9.75 -14.08 -15.43
C ASP A 300 -10.82 -14.28 -16.50
N ALA A 301 -12.10 -14.37 -16.12
CA ALA A 301 -13.22 -14.57 -17.05
C ALA A 301 -13.35 -13.49 -18.14
N CYS A 302 -12.96 -12.24 -17.84
CA CYS A 302 -13.03 -11.12 -18.79
C CYS A 302 -11.78 -11.00 -19.68
N GLU A 303 -10.69 -11.69 -19.38
CA GLU A 303 -9.56 -11.88 -20.31
C GLU A 303 -9.87 -12.92 -21.40
N TYR A 304 -10.94 -13.72 -21.24
CA TYR A 304 -11.35 -14.80 -22.15
C TYR A 304 -12.53 -14.45 -23.09
N ASP A 305 -12.68 -13.21 -23.56
CA ASP A 305 -13.70 -12.82 -24.57
C ASP A 305 -13.42 -13.42 -25.99
N GLU A 306 -13.10 -14.71 -26.10
CA GLU A 306 -13.01 -15.47 -27.36
C GLU A 306 -13.60 -16.90 -27.23
N GLU A 307 -14.41 -17.29 -28.21
CA GLU A 307 -14.90 -18.66 -28.38
C GLU A 307 -13.74 -19.67 -28.41
N PRO A 308 -13.86 -20.82 -27.72
CA PRO A 308 -12.94 -21.92 -27.96
C PRO A 308 -13.32 -22.55 -29.30
N LEU A 309 -12.50 -22.33 -30.34
CA LEU A 309 -12.12 -23.27 -31.41
C LEU A 309 -11.74 -22.52 -32.69
N GLY A 310 -10.45 -22.57 -33.03
CA GLY A 310 -9.94 -22.11 -34.33
C GLY A 310 -8.48 -22.46 -34.61
N PHE A 311 -7.94 -23.51 -33.96
CA PHE A 311 -6.59 -23.99 -34.24
C PHE A 311 -6.56 -24.74 -35.58
N GLN A 312 -6.42 -23.99 -36.68
CA GLN A 312 -6.02 -24.55 -37.98
C GLN A 312 -4.66 -24.00 -38.40
N TYR A 313 -3.69 -24.91 -38.36
CA TYR A 313 -2.35 -24.87 -38.93
C TYR A 313 -2.09 -23.82 -40.03
N ALA A 314 -1.22 -22.86 -39.73
CA ALA A 314 -0.38 -22.14 -40.70
C ALA A 314 0.80 -21.55 -39.89
N TRP A 315 2.06 -21.95 -40.02
CA TRP A 315 2.83 -22.13 -41.24
C TRP A 315 3.85 -23.27 -41.11
N ARG A 316 3.69 -24.34 -41.92
CA ARG A 316 4.84 -25.14 -42.38
C ARG A 316 5.27 -24.60 -43.73
N ARG A 317 6.44 -23.96 -43.78
CA ARG A 317 7.45 -24.22 -44.81
C ARG A 317 8.81 -24.03 -44.15
N GLY A 318 9.51 -25.14 -43.94
CA GLY A 318 10.94 -25.08 -43.68
C GLY A 318 11.60 -24.37 -44.86
N SER A 319 12.38 -23.33 -44.59
CA SER A 319 13.47 -23.00 -45.50
C SER A 319 14.51 -24.09 -45.30
N VAL A 320 14.67 -24.95 -46.31
CA VAL A 320 15.84 -25.81 -46.42
C VAL A 320 17.06 -24.88 -46.40
N GLY A 321 17.82 -24.91 -45.30
CA GLY A 321 19.04 -24.12 -45.10
C GLY A 321 19.09 -23.14 -43.92
N ALA A 322 18.04 -23.00 -43.09
CA ALA A 322 18.11 -22.14 -41.89
C ALA A 322 18.54 -22.93 -40.64
N THR A 323 19.53 -22.42 -39.92
CA THR A 323 19.99 -22.92 -38.62
C THR A 323 19.37 -22.11 -37.49
N CYS A 324 19.22 -22.72 -36.30
CA CYS A 324 18.80 -21.99 -35.12
C CYS A 324 19.84 -20.93 -34.73
N ALA A 325 19.41 -19.71 -34.40
CA ALA A 325 20.27 -18.60 -33.99
C ALA A 325 21.03 -18.83 -32.67
N ILE A 326 20.66 -19.85 -31.88
CA ILE A 326 21.26 -20.16 -30.57
C ILE A 326 22.09 -21.44 -30.61
N CYS A 327 21.47 -22.57 -30.98
CA CYS A 327 22.17 -23.86 -30.97
C CYS A 327 22.89 -24.19 -32.29
N TYR A 328 22.69 -23.38 -33.34
CA TYR A 328 23.24 -23.57 -34.68
C TYR A 328 22.88 -24.90 -35.37
N ASP A 329 21.94 -25.67 -34.79
CA ASP A 329 21.42 -26.93 -35.34
C ASP A 329 20.15 -26.69 -36.19
N VAL A 330 19.66 -27.74 -36.84
CA VAL A 330 18.37 -27.75 -37.54
C VAL A 330 17.26 -27.49 -36.51
N PRO A 331 16.49 -26.40 -36.67
CA PRO A 331 15.56 -25.97 -35.65
C PRO A 331 14.40 -26.96 -35.46
N LYS A 332 14.25 -27.45 -34.23
CA LYS A 332 13.08 -28.25 -33.80
C LYS A 332 11.93 -27.28 -33.52
N PHE A 333 10.76 -27.57 -34.09
CA PHE A 333 9.56 -26.71 -33.98
C PHE A 333 9.89 -25.22 -34.23
N PRO A 334 10.32 -24.86 -35.45
CA PRO A 334 10.95 -23.57 -35.72
C PRO A 334 10.02 -22.38 -35.46
N ILE A 335 10.49 -21.45 -34.63
CA ILE A 335 9.88 -20.14 -34.42
C ILE A 335 10.65 -19.12 -35.25
N LYS A 336 9.95 -18.38 -36.11
CA LYS A 336 10.54 -17.28 -36.89
C LYS A 336 10.08 -15.94 -36.35
N THR A 337 11.02 -15.11 -35.93
CA THR A 337 10.75 -13.75 -35.46
C THR A 337 10.54 -12.78 -36.62
N SER A 338 10.00 -11.61 -36.31
CA SER A 338 9.65 -10.52 -37.21
C SER A 338 10.88 -9.88 -37.85
N CYS A 339 12.02 -9.89 -37.14
CA CYS A 339 13.33 -9.54 -37.70
C CYS A 339 13.93 -10.64 -38.62
N GLY A 340 13.27 -11.81 -38.72
CA GLY A 340 13.58 -12.85 -39.69
C GLY A 340 14.42 -14.01 -39.16
N HIS A 341 14.92 -13.94 -37.92
CA HIS A 341 15.72 -14.99 -37.29
C HIS A 341 14.88 -16.20 -36.87
N VAL A 342 15.49 -17.37 -36.87
CA VAL A 342 14.83 -18.65 -36.58
C VAL A 342 15.42 -19.29 -35.33
N TYR A 343 14.54 -19.81 -34.48
CA TYR A 343 14.88 -20.46 -33.21
C TYR A 343 14.24 -21.85 -33.13
N CYS A 344 14.86 -22.76 -32.37
CA CYS A 344 14.08 -23.85 -31.77
C CYS A 344 13.08 -23.27 -30.77
N ASP A 345 11.97 -23.96 -30.52
CA ASP A 345 11.01 -23.60 -29.48
C ASP A 345 11.66 -23.43 -28.10
N GLU A 346 12.43 -24.42 -27.64
CA GLU A 346 13.14 -24.38 -26.36
C GLU A 346 14.20 -23.27 -26.32
N CYS A 347 14.96 -23.11 -27.41
CA CYS A 347 15.98 -22.06 -27.50
C CYS A 347 15.35 -20.66 -27.44
N TYR A 348 14.18 -20.48 -28.05
CA TYR A 348 13.45 -19.21 -27.99
C TYR A 348 12.99 -18.92 -26.56
N ALA A 349 12.34 -19.88 -25.89
CA ALA A 349 11.88 -19.73 -24.51
C ALA A 349 13.03 -19.37 -23.56
N HIS A 350 14.14 -20.12 -23.60
CA HIS A 350 15.32 -19.84 -22.78
C HIS A 350 15.95 -18.47 -23.08
N THR A 351 15.98 -18.04 -24.35
CA THR A 351 16.51 -16.72 -24.72
C THR A 351 15.66 -15.62 -24.11
N VAL A 352 14.35 -15.75 -24.19
CA VAL A 352 13.38 -14.79 -23.65
C VAL A 352 13.47 -14.71 -22.13
N GLU A 353 13.44 -15.85 -21.43
CA GLU A 353 13.57 -15.93 -19.97
C GLU A 353 14.89 -15.38 -19.44
N SER A 354 15.99 -15.65 -20.15
CA SER A 354 17.31 -15.15 -19.76
C SER A 354 17.41 -13.64 -19.95
N ASN A 355 16.85 -13.09 -21.04
CA ASN A 355 16.83 -11.64 -21.28
C ASN A 355 15.97 -10.89 -20.26
N ALA A 356 14.80 -11.41 -19.89
CA ALA A 356 13.91 -10.77 -18.92
C ALA A 356 14.56 -10.62 -17.52
N LYS A 357 15.57 -11.42 -17.21
CA LYS A 357 16.33 -11.38 -15.94
C LYS A 357 17.52 -10.43 -15.97
N LEU A 358 17.93 -9.92 -17.14
CA LEU A 358 19.07 -9.02 -17.26
C LEU A 358 18.70 -7.59 -16.83
N THR A 359 19.46 -7.05 -15.88
CA THR A 359 19.21 -5.75 -15.24
C THR A 359 19.64 -4.56 -16.08
N SER A 360 20.45 -4.78 -17.13
CA SER A 360 21.10 -3.71 -17.89
C SER A 360 20.27 -3.19 -19.07
N GLU A 361 19.28 -3.95 -19.56
CA GLU A 361 18.57 -3.61 -20.80
C GLU A 361 17.05 -3.74 -20.64
N ASN A 362 16.33 -2.63 -20.86
CA ASN A 362 14.87 -2.62 -20.85
C ASN A 362 14.34 -3.33 -22.11
N GLY A 363 13.51 -4.36 -21.92
CA GLY A 363 12.85 -5.11 -22.99
C GLY A 363 13.65 -6.30 -23.55
N ILE A 364 12.92 -7.33 -23.97
CA ILE A 364 13.40 -8.59 -24.53
C ILE A 364 13.72 -8.41 -26.02
N LYS A 365 14.96 -8.70 -26.37
CA LYS A 365 15.50 -8.51 -27.72
C LYS A 365 15.83 -9.83 -28.42
N CYS A 366 15.85 -9.78 -29.75
CA CYS A 366 16.32 -10.86 -30.60
C CYS A 366 17.84 -11.03 -30.46
N PHE A 367 18.29 -12.27 -30.24
CA PHE A 367 19.70 -12.66 -30.17
C PHE A 367 20.30 -13.06 -31.54
N GLY A 368 19.56 -12.83 -32.64
CA GLY A 368 20.01 -13.15 -33.98
C GLY A 368 21.32 -12.46 -34.37
N ASP A 369 22.00 -13.00 -35.38
CA ASP A 369 23.28 -12.50 -35.89
C ASP A 369 24.38 -12.40 -34.82
N GLU A 370 24.56 -13.47 -34.02
CA GLU A 370 25.55 -13.52 -32.93
C GLU A 370 25.33 -12.41 -31.87
N GLY A 371 24.08 -12.13 -31.53
CA GLY A 371 23.71 -11.09 -30.57
C GLY A 371 23.72 -9.66 -31.12
N LYS A 372 23.89 -9.48 -32.44
CA LYS A 372 23.93 -8.14 -33.07
C LYS A 372 22.56 -7.60 -33.46
N CYS A 373 21.54 -8.45 -33.62
CA CYS A 373 20.22 -8.03 -34.09
C CYS A 373 19.56 -6.99 -33.17
N ASN A 374 19.43 -7.30 -31.87
CA ASN A 374 18.93 -6.39 -30.82
C ASN A 374 17.53 -5.78 -31.06
N GLN A 375 16.75 -6.30 -32.02
CA GLN A 375 15.37 -5.88 -32.26
C GLN A 375 14.45 -6.39 -31.16
N LEU A 376 13.56 -5.55 -30.64
CA LEU A 376 12.55 -5.94 -29.64
C LEU A 376 11.57 -6.95 -30.24
N LEU A 377 11.30 -8.03 -29.50
CA LEU A 377 10.28 -9.01 -29.89
C LEU A 377 8.89 -8.42 -29.68
N SER A 378 7.98 -8.49 -30.64
CA SER A 378 6.62 -7.94 -30.45
C SER A 378 5.84 -8.71 -29.38
N LEU A 379 4.87 -8.05 -28.72
CA LEU A 379 4.03 -8.70 -27.69
C LEU A 379 3.26 -9.89 -28.27
N LYS A 380 2.79 -9.78 -29.51
CA LYS A 380 2.16 -10.89 -30.23
C LYS A 380 3.09 -12.09 -30.42
N GLU A 381 4.37 -11.88 -30.66
CA GLU A 381 5.34 -12.98 -30.81
C GLU A 381 5.64 -13.67 -29.48
N LEU A 382 5.70 -12.91 -28.39
CA LEU A 382 5.89 -13.48 -27.06
C LEU A 382 4.68 -14.31 -26.65
N ASP A 383 3.48 -13.75 -26.79
CA ASP A 383 2.21 -14.39 -26.40
C ASP A 383 1.93 -15.69 -27.18
N LEU A 384 2.09 -15.66 -28.51
CA LEU A 384 1.82 -16.82 -29.37
C LEU A 384 2.76 -18.01 -29.14
N ASN A 385 3.98 -17.77 -28.66
CA ASN A 385 5.04 -18.78 -28.64
C ASN A 385 5.37 -19.32 -27.23
N LEU A 386 5.02 -18.61 -26.16
CA LEU A 386 5.42 -18.96 -24.79
C LEU A 386 4.27 -19.54 -23.96
N GLY A 387 3.03 -19.27 -24.35
CA GLY A 387 1.85 -19.64 -23.57
C GLY A 387 1.69 -18.79 -22.30
N TYR A 388 0.51 -18.85 -21.68
CA TYR A 388 0.10 -17.86 -20.67
C TYR A 388 1.00 -17.83 -19.42
N ARG A 389 1.39 -18.99 -18.87
CA ARG A 389 2.13 -19.05 -17.60
C ARG A 389 3.49 -18.40 -17.70
N VAL A 390 4.22 -18.76 -18.76
CA VAL A 390 5.55 -18.23 -19.03
C VAL A 390 5.46 -16.73 -19.31
N MET A 391 4.39 -16.27 -19.98
CA MET A 391 4.17 -14.85 -20.24
C MET A 391 4.00 -14.03 -18.95
N ASP A 392 3.21 -14.49 -17.98
CA ASP A 392 3.04 -13.77 -16.70
C ASP A 392 4.35 -13.72 -15.89
N GLU A 393 5.09 -14.83 -15.82
CA GLU A 393 6.42 -14.87 -15.18
C GLU A 393 7.41 -13.89 -15.84
N LEU A 394 7.33 -13.74 -17.17
CA LEU A 394 8.17 -12.78 -17.91
C LEU A 394 7.77 -11.33 -17.67
N ILE A 395 6.48 -11.04 -17.54
CA ILE A 395 5.99 -9.69 -17.19
C ILE A 395 6.51 -9.30 -15.81
N GLU A 396 6.43 -10.20 -14.82
CA GLU A 396 6.96 -10.00 -13.47
C GLU A 396 8.48 -9.84 -13.46
N ALA A 397 9.20 -10.69 -14.20
CA ALA A 397 10.65 -10.61 -14.32
C ALA A 397 11.11 -9.29 -14.95
N SER A 398 10.46 -8.88 -16.06
CA SER A 398 10.77 -7.63 -16.75
C SER A 398 10.54 -6.42 -15.84
N LEU A 399 9.40 -6.35 -15.15
CA LEU A 399 9.15 -5.26 -14.19
C LEU A 399 10.16 -5.27 -13.04
N SER A 400 10.43 -6.43 -12.45
CA SER A 400 11.39 -6.57 -11.35
C SER A 400 12.78 -6.10 -11.77
N SER A 401 13.21 -6.47 -12.98
CA SER A 401 14.47 -6.02 -13.57
C SER A 401 14.48 -4.49 -13.74
N TYR A 402 13.42 -3.93 -14.34
CA TYR A 402 13.28 -2.48 -14.53
C TYR A 402 13.32 -1.69 -13.22
N LEU A 403 12.61 -2.14 -12.18
CA LEU A 403 12.57 -1.46 -10.88
C LEU A 403 13.94 -1.47 -10.20
N ARG A 404 14.68 -2.59 -10.29
CA ARG A 404 16.07 -2.66 -9.78
C ARG A 404 16.99 -1.70 -10.52
N ALA A 405 16.86 -1.57 -11.83
CA ALA A 405 17.65 -0.63 -12.63
C ALA A 405 17.29 0.85 -12.40
N ASN A 406 16.08 1.14 -11.87
CA ASN A 406 15.55 2.50 -11.72
C ASN A 406 15.29 2.91 -10.27
N THR A 407 16.16 2.50 -9.33
CA THR A 407 16.00 2.73 -7.88
C THR A 407 15.90 4.20 -7.45
N SER A 408 16.37 5.14 -8.29
CA SER A 408 16.24 6.58 -8.05
C SER A 408 14.84 7.12 -8.31
N LYS A 409 14.03 6.41 -9.12
CA LYS A 409 12.65 6.79 -9.48
C LYS A 409 11.62 5.96 -8.74
N TYR A 410 11.93 4.69 -8.48
CA TYR A 410 11.01 3.72 -7.90
C TYR A 410 11.75 2.85 -6.89
N HIS A 411 11.09 2.51 -5.79
CA HIS A 411 11.64 1.59 -4.80
C HIS A 411 10.55 0.66 -4.31
N ASN A 412 10.92 -0.57 -3.99
CA ASN A 412 10.01 -1.56 -3.42
C ASN A 412 9.90 -1.38 -1.91
N CYS A 413 8.75 -1.71 -1.35
CA CYS A 413 8.57 -1.82 0.09
C CYS A 413 9.57 -2.85 0.65
N PRO A 414 10.34 -2.52 1.71
CA PRO A 414 11.30 -3.46 2.30
C PRO A 414 10.63 -4.54 3.16
N THR A 415 9.32 -4.42 3.46
CA THR A 415 8.59 -5.42 4.24
C THR A 415 8.55 -6.75 3.48
N PRO A 416 9.01 -7.86 4.09
CA PRO A 416 8.96 -9.17 3.46
C PRO A 416 7.55 -9.54 2.99
N GLY A 417 7.43 -10.01 1.74
CA GLY A 417 6.15 -10.36 1.13
C GLY A 417 5.27 -9.17 0.71
N CYS A 418 5.74 -7.92 0.87
CA CYS A 418 5.05 -6.76 0.32
C CYS A 418 5.67 -6.34 -1.02
N GLU A 419 4.87 -6.36 -2.07
CA GLU A 419 5.33 -5.99 -3.42
C GLU A 419 5.08 -4.52 -3.75
N GLN A 420 4.59 -3.70 -2.80
CA GLN A 420 4.19 -2.33 -3.10
C GLN A 420 5.39 -1.46 -3.52
N VAL A 421 5.29 -0.83 -4.70
CA VAL A 421 6.26 0.19 -5.15
C VAL A 421 5.87 1.58 -4.64
N TYR A 422 6.87 2.40 -4.32
CA TYR A 422 6.73 3.82 -4.01
C TYR A 422 7.79 4.67 -4.72
N LYS A 423 7.61 5.99 -4.74
CA LYS A 423 8.59 6.94 -5.27
C LYS A 423 9.53 7.40 -4.16
N PRO A 424 10.87 7.30 -4.34
CA PRO A 424 11.84 7.87 -3.42
C PRO A 424 11.62 9.38 -3.21
N THR A 425 11.93 9.85 -2.01
CA THR A 425 11.92 11.28 -1.66
C THR A 425 13.33 11.74 -1.32
N PRO A 426 13.68 13.01 -1.56
CA PRO A 426 14.97 13.53 -1.12
C PRO A 426 15.09 13.48 0.41
N MET A 427 16.32 13.50 0.91
CA MET A 427 16.59 13.75 2.33
C MET A 427 16.25 15.21 2.67
N ILE A 428 15.75 15.42 3.88
CA ILE A 428 15.51 16.73 4.49
C ILE A 428 16.75 17.06 5.36
N GLU A 429 16.84 18.29 5.85
CA GLU A 429 17.84 18.73 6.83
C GLU A 429 17.92 17.81 8.07
N ASP A 430 19.08 17.81 8.74
CA ASP A 430 19.38 17.00 9.94
C ASP A 430 19.27 15.48 9.75
N ASN A 431 19.62 14.97 8.56
CA ASN A 431 19.52 13.54 8.23
C ASN A 431 18.10 12.96 8.42
N LYS A 432 17.06 13.79 8.28
CA LYS A 432 15.67 13.34 8.36
C LYS A 432 15.14 12.99 6.98
N GLY A 433 14.39 11.92 6.88
CA GLY A 433 13.69 11.55 5.66
C GLY A 433 12.18 11.70 5.79
N VAL A 434 11.49 11.59 4.65
CA VAL A 434 10.03 11.58 4.64
C VAL A 434 9.55 10.20 5.09
N ILE A 435 8.69 10.15 6.10
CA ILE A 435 8.05 8.90 6.55
C ILE A 435 6.70 8.76 5.88
N ALA A 436 6.49 7.65 5.20
CA ALA A 436 5.23 7.30 4.56
C ALA A 436 4.75 5.93 5.03
N ARG A 437 3.43 5.74 5.02
CA ARG A 437 2.80 4.45 5.24
C ARG A 437 2.65 3.69 3.94
N CYS A 438 3.12 2.44 3.91
CA CYS A 438 2.93 1.56 2.77
C CYS A 438 1.45 1.24 2.55
N MET A 439 0.94 1.42 1.33
CA MET A 439 -0.45 1.08 0.98
C MET A 439 -0.69 -0.43 0.79
N GLY A 440 0.38 -1.23 0.75
CA GLY A 440 0.32 -2.68 0.61
C GLY A 440 0.29 -3.40 1.96
N CYS A 441 1.20 -3.05 2.88
CA CYS A 441 1.36 -3.72 4.18
C CYS A 441 1.04 -2.84 5.39
N LEU A 442 0.69 -1.57 5.19
CA LEU A 442 0.41 -0.58 6.26
C LEU A 442 1.59 -0.25 7.18
N GLU A 443 2.78 -0.81 6.95
CA GLU A 443 3.98 -0.46 7.72
C GLU A 443 4.49 0.96 7.40
N LEU A 444 5.09 1.60 8.40
CA LEU A 444 5.77 2.88 8.21
C LEU A 444 7.19 2.64 7.70
N LEU A 445 7.59 3.41 6.70
CA LEU A 445 8.95 3.40 6.17
C LEU A 445 9.40 4.80 5.77
N CYS A 446 10.71 5.00 5.77
CA CYS A 446 11.28 6.22 5.25
C CYS A 446 11.48 6.11 3.74
N THR A 447 10.82 6.98 2.97
CA THR A 447 10.95 7.00 1.51
C THR A 447 12.25 7.66 1.04
N SER A 448 13.05 8.22 1.97
CA SER A 448 14.37 8.81 1.66
C SER A 448 15.55 7.85 1.93
N CYS A 449 15.54 7.10 3.04
CA CYS A 449 16.61 6.14 3.36
C CYS A 449 16.21 4.67 3.11
N HIS A 450 14.94 4.41 2.80
CA HIS A 450 14.38 3.10 2.46
C HIS A 450 14.41 2.06 3.61
N VAL A 451 14.55 2.54 4.85
CA VAL A 451 14.50 1.73 6.08
C VAL A 451 13.20 1.99 6.83
N GLN A 452 12.69 0.96 7.52
CA GLN A 452 11.54 1.09 8.41
C GLN A 452 11.98 1.78 9.71
N HIS A 453 11.51 3.01 9.94
CA HIS A 453 11.70 3.73 11.19
C HIS A 453 10.66 4.84 11.36
N GLU A 454 10.52 5.32 12.59
CA GLU A 454 9.62 6.42 12.93
C GLU A 454 10.22 7.79 12.61
N HIS A 455 9.38 8.82 12.53
CA HIS A 455 9.78 10.18 12.14
C HIS A 455 10.76 10.86 13.11
N LYS A 456 10.77 10.45 14.38
CA LYS A 456 11.69 10.99 15.39
C LYS A 456 13.11 10.43 15.28
N VAL A 457 13.28 9.34 14.54
CA VAL A 457 14.57 8.69 14.35
C VAL A 457 15.21 9.26 13.07
N PRO A 458 16.38 9.91 13.17
CA PRO A 458 17.10 10.36 11.98
C PRO A 458 17.62 9.13 11.21
N CYS A 459 17.70 9.24 9.88
CA CYS A 459 17.98 8.11 8.99
C CYS A 459 19.35 7.49 9.22
N ASP A 460 20.32 8.26 9.69
CA ASP A 460 21.67 7.79 10.04
C ASP A 460 21.70 6.91 11.30
N LYS A 461 20.66 6.95 12.12
CA LYS A 461 20.47 6.12 13.32
C LYS A 461 19.36 5.09 13.18
N ALA A 462 18.73 5.01 12.01
CA ALA A 462 17.60 4.13 11.76
C ALA A 462 18.01 2.67 11.54
N GLU A 463 19.26 2.42 11.15
CA GLU A 463 19.73 1.07 10.93
C GLU A 463 19.93 0.31 12.25
N ASP A 464 19.36 -0.88 12.34
CA ASP A 464 19.52 -1.75 13.51
C ASP A 464 21.01 -2.10 13.70
N VAL A 465 21.51 -1.89 14.92
CA VAL A 465 22.86 -2.27 15.35
C VAL A 465 23.10 -3.76 15.10
N ALA A 466 22.07 -4.61 15.28
CA ALA A 466 22.18 -6.04 15.04
C ALA A 466 22.40 -6.35 13.55
N ASN A 467 21.69 -5.67 12.65
CA ASN A 467 21.80 -5.89 11.22
C ASN A 467 23.13 -5.35 10.67
N SER A 468 23.55 -4.15 11.13
CA SER A 468 24.86 -3.59 10.76
C SER A 468 26.03 -4.44 11.26
N ALA A 469 25.96 -4.99 12.47
CA ALA A 469 26.96 -5.92 12.99
C ALA A 469 27.02 -7.23 12.19
N LEU A 470 25.85 -7.77 11.78
CA LEU A 470 25.79 -8.97 10.95
C LEU A 470 26.39 -8.73 9.56
N LEU A 471 26.03 -7.63 8.90
CA LEU A 471 26.59 -7.25 7.59
C LEU A 471 28.12 -7.12 7.68
N ALA A 472 28.63 -6.44 8.72
CA ALA A 472 30.06 -6.32 8.95
C ALA A 472 30.75 -7.68 9.18
N THR A 473 30.13 -8.57 9.97
CA THR A 473 30.66 -9.92 10.25
C THR A 473 30.73 -10.77 8.99
N LEU A 474 29.76 -10.61 8.07
CA LEU A 474 29.72 -11.32 6.80
C LEU A 474 30.51 -10.62 5.68
N ASN A 475 31.23 -9.53 5.98
CA ASN A 475 31.90 -8.68 5.00
C ASN A 475 30.97 -8.24 3.85
N ILE A 476 29.70 -8.00 4.15
CA ILE A 476 28.70 -7.48 3.22
C ILE A 476 28.74 -5.95 3.29
N LYS A 477 28.91 -5.30 2.14
CA LYS A 477 28.90 -3.83 2.03
C LYS A 477 27.59 -3.37 1.41
N LYS A 478 27.33 -2.06 1.39
CA LYS A 478 26.14 -1.50 0.71
C LYS A 478 26.53 -0.88 -0.61
N CYS A 479 25.75 -1.11 -1.66
CA CYS A 479 25.95 -0.46 -2.95
C CYS A 479 25.92 1.08 -2.75
N PRO A 480 26.93 1.83 -3.23
CA PRO A 480 27.00 3.28 -3.03
C PRO A 480 25.83 4.00 -3.70
N SER A 481 25.29 3.43 -4.78
CA SER A 481 24.20 3.98 -5.58
C SER A 481 22.81 3.67 -4.99
N CYS A 482 22.45 2.40 -4.81
CA CYS A 482 21.10 1.99 -4.39
C CYS A 482 20.97 1.53 -2.93
N LYS A 483 22.09 1.43 -2.18
CA LYS A 483 22.17 0.96 -0.79
C LYS A 483 21.81 -0.51 -0.53
N THR A 484 21.45 -1.28 -1.57
CA THR A 484 21.26 -2.73 -1.49
C THR A 484 22.54 -3.39 -0.94
N PRO A 485 22.43 -4.33 0.01
CA PRO A 485 23.56 -5.13 0.46
C PRO A 485 24.20 -5.87 -0.73
N ILE A 486 25.51 -5.76 -0.86
CA ILE A 486 26.32 -6.40 -1.88
C ILE A 486 27.39 -7.24 -1.17
N ASP A 487 27.52 -8.48 -1.60
CA ASP A 487 28.59 -9.37 -1.22
C ASP A 487 29.63 -9.43 -2.34
N ARG A 488 30.87 -9.71 -1.97
CA ARG A 488 31.90 -10.12 -2.92
C ARG A 488 32.08 -11.62 -2.77
N PHE A 489 31.38 -12.37 -3.61
CA PHE A 489 31.65 -13.80 -3.77
C PHE A 489 33.01 -13.95 -4.47
N ASP A 490 33.86 -14.88 -4.04
CA ASP A 490 35.28 -15.02 -4.42
C ASP A 490 35.62 -14.63 -5.87
N GLY A 491 36.77 -13.96 -6.04
CA GLY A 491 37.23 -13.44 -7.33
C GLY A 491 37.69 -11.99 -7.23
N CYS A 492 37.56 -11.22 -8.31
CA CYS A 492 38.06 -9.85 -8.39
C CYS A 492 37.26 -8.83 -7.54
N ASN A 493 37.81 -7.63 -7.38
CA ASN A 493 37.19 -6.51 -6.66
C ASN A 493 36.04 -5.83 -7.43
N HIS A 494 35.66 -6.33 -8.61
CA HIS A 494 34.48 -5.86 -9.35
C HIS A 494 33.23 -6.53 -8.80
N VAL A 495 32.25 -5.74 -8.37
CA VAL A 495 30.92 -6.24 -7.98
C VAL A 495 29.86 -5.60 -8.85
N ALA A 496 29.12 -6.42 -9.60
CA ALA A 496 27.96 -5.97 -10.36
C ALA A 496 26.72 -5.99 -9.45
N CYS A 497 26.25 -4.81 -9.05
CA CYS A 497 25.03 -4.70 -8.25
C CYS A 497 23.82 -5.03 -9.12
N THR A 498 22.79 -5.65 -8.52
CA THR A 498 21.51 -5.91 -9.17
C THR A 498 20.78 -4.63 -9.65
N CYS A 499 21.21 -3.44 -9.21
CA CYS A 499 20.72 -2.18 -9.75
C CYS A 499 21.40 -1.74 -11.06
N GLY A 500 22.26 -2.59 -11.65
CA GLY A 500 22.98 -2.33 -12.88
C GLY A 500 24.24 -1.46 -12.74
N ARG A 501 24.64 -1.07 -11.52
CA ARG A 501 25.90 -0.35 -11.29
C ARG A 501 27.06 -1.30 -10.99
N HIS A 502 28.22 -0.98 -11.54
CA HIS A 502 29.47 -1.69 -11.30
C HIS A 502 30.25 -0.99 -10.19
N VAL A 503 30.56 -1.72 -9.13
CA VAL A 503 31.11 -1.17 -7.88
C VAL A 503 32.53 -1.70 -7.68
N CYS A 504 33.47 -0.79 -7.37
CA CYS A 504 34.79 -1.17 -6.90
C CYS A 504 34.72 -1.54 -5.43
N TRP A 505 35.02 -2.79 -5.08
CA TRP A 505 34.93 -3.29 -3.70
C TRP A 505 35.90 -2.60 -2.73
N VAL A 506 37.02 -2.08 -3.25
CA VAL A 506 38.08 -1.46 -2.44
C VAL A 506 37.63 -0.10 -1.93
N CYS A 507 37.24 0.81 -2.84
CA CYS A 507 36.93 2.21 -2.52
C CYS A 507 35.42 2.52 -2.45
N MET A 508 34.56 1.60 -2.90
CA MET A 508 33.11 1.79 -3.01
C MET A 508 32.68 2.91 -3.97
N GLU A 509 33.51 3.27 -4.96
CA GLU A 509 33.07 4.04 -6.13
C GLU A 509 32.22 3.17 -7.08
N HIS A 510 31.37 3.80 -7.88
CA HIS A 510 30.48 3.11 -8.82
C HIS A 510 30.46 3.72 -10.21
N TYR A 511 30.21 2.87 -11.20
CA TYR A 511 30.25 3.19 -12.61
C TYR A 511 29.03 2.63 -13.35
N GLU A 512 28.72 3.24 -14.49
CA GLU A 512 27.64 2.78 -15.36
C GLU A 512 28.02 1.55 -16.18
N ASP A 513 29.31 1.39 -16.46
CA ASP A 513 29.86 0.35 -17.34
C ASP A 513 30.96 -0.45 -16.61
N ALA A 514 31.05 -1.75 -16.93
CA ALA A 514 31.99 -2.65 -16.30
C ALA A 514 33.45 -2.30 -16.60
N MET A 515 33.76 -1.93 -17.84
CA MET A 515 35.13 -1.57 -18.26
C MET A 515 35.60 -0.30 -17.60
N ALA A 516 34.72 0.69 -17.41
CA ALA A 516 35.05 1.89 -16.63
C ALA A 516 35.49 1.54 -15.20
N CYS A 517 34.81 0.57 -14.57
CA CYS A 517 35.18 0.10 -13.25
C CYS A 517 36.53 -0.65 -13.26
N TYR A 518 36.76 -1.52 -14.24
CA TYR A 518 38.06 -2.21 -14.41
C TYR A 518 39.22 -1.23 -14.62
N ASN A 519 39.04 -0.20 -15.44
CA ASN A 519 40.05 0.83 -15.68
C ASN A 519 40.37 1.59 -14.39
N HIS A 520 39.35 1.96 -13.60
CA HIS A 520 39.57 2.56 -12.29
C HIS A 520 40.38 1.66 -11.36
N MET A 521 40.03 0.36 -11.28
CA MET A 521 40.76 -0.58 -10.42
C MET A 521 42.23 -0.71 -10.85
N LEU A 522 42.50 -0.70 -12.15
CA LEU A 522 43.86 -0.73 -12.68
C LEU A 522 44.64 0.54 -12.27
N GLU A 523 44.05 1.72 -12.46
CA GLU A 523 44.71 3.00 -12.23
C GLU A 523 44.87 3.35 -10.74
N ALA A 524 43.82 3.12 -9.93
CA ALA A 524 43.76 3.55 -8.54
C ALA A 524 44.24 2.47 -7.55
N HIS A 525 44.18 1.20 -7.92
CA HIS A 525 44.44 0.08 -7.01
C HIS A 525 45.48 -0.91 -7.54
N GLY A 526 45.96 -0.77 -8.78
CA GLY A 526 46.95 -1.68 -9.36
C GLY A 526 46.35 -2.96 -9.94
N GLY A 527 45.03 -3.00 -10.19
CA GLY A 527 44.37 -4.10 -10.88
C GLY A 527 43.11 -4.62 -10.17
N ALA A 528 42.40 -5.52 -10.85
CA ALA A 528 41.15 -6.07 -10.36
C ALA A 528 41.32 -7.01 -9.14
N PHE A 529 42.53 -7.52 -8.90
CA PHE A 529 42.85 -8.45 -7.79
C PHE A 529 43.66 -7.82 -6.66
N ALA A 530 43.84 -6.50 -6.69
CA ALA A 530 44.64 -5.79 -5.70
C ALA A 530 44.17 -6.06 -4.26
N GLY A 531 45.11 -6.48 -3.40
CA GLY A 531 44.87 -6.72 -1.98
C GLY A 531 44.11 -8.00 -1.64
N ILE A 532 43.95 -8.92 -2.60
CA ILE A 532 43.35 -10.25 -2.36
C ILE A 532 44.46 -11.22 -1.91
N GLU A 533 44.28 -11.80 -0.72
CA GLU A 533 45.25 -12.72 -0.14
C GLU A 533 45.39 -14.00 -0.99
N GLY A 534 46.63 -14.41 -1.27
CA GLY A 534 46.93 -15.63 -2.04
C GLY A 534 46.78 -15.50 -3.57
N VAL A 535 46.56 -14.29 -4.10
CA VAL A 535 46.37 -14.04 -5.53
C VAL A 535 47.34 -12.96 -6.02
N ASP A 536 47.99 -13.17 -7.17
CA ASP A 536 48.83 -12.18 -7.82
C ASP A 536 48.02 -11.07 -8.53
N GLU A 537 48.69 -10.06 -9.08
CA GLU A 537 48.05 -8.93 -9.76
C GLU A 537 47.24 -9.32 -11.02
N PHE A 538 47.43 -10.54 -11.54
CA PHE A 538 46.76 -11.09 -12.72
C PHE A 538 45.70 -12.14 -12.39
N GLY A 539 45.48 -12.48 -11.12
CA GLY A 539 44.49 -13.49 -10.71
C GLY A 539 45.06 -14.90 -10.53
N GLY A 540 46.38 -15.09 -10.62
CA GLY A 540 47.06 -16.38 -10.38
C GLY A 540 47.16 -16.70 -8.89
N ARG A 541 46.92 -17.95 -8.50
CA ARG A 541 47.07 -18.38 -7.10
C ARG A 541 48.55 -18.51 -6.76
N LEU A 542 48.98 -17.83 -5.69
CA LEU A 542 50.37 -17.85 -5.23
C LEU A 542 50.78 -19.22 -4.63
N ASP A 543 49.81 -20.09 -4.33
CA ASP A 543 50.01 -21.44 -3.78
C ASP A 543 50.37 -22.50 -4.85
N GLU A 544 50.42 -22.13 -6.14
CA GLU A 544 50.68 -23.06 -7.27
C GLU A 544 52.08 -22.88 -7.90
N ILE A 545 53.06 -22.31 -7.19
CA ILE A 545 54.46 -22.17 -7.64
C ILE A 545 55.36 -23.28 -7.08
#